data_AF-A0A950GBR2-F1
#
_entry.id   AF-A0A950GBR2-F1
#
_cell.length_a   1.000
_cell.length_b   1.000
_cell.length_c   1.000
_cell.angle_alpha   90.00
_cell.angle_beta   90.00
_cell.angle_gamma   90.00
#
_symmetry.space_group_name_H-M   'P 1'
#
loop_
_entity.id
_entity.type
_entity.pdbx_description
1 polymer ?
#
loop_
_entity_poly.entity_id
_entity_poly.type
_entity_poly.pdbx_seq_one_letter_code
_entity_poly.pdbx_strand_id
1 'polypeptide(L)'
;MFLRPYKRFKDGKEHTYYALVESIRTANGPRQHIVAYLGELNHDQERRWQRTVVCYNRQGDAQQLRLFPEAEDVPLPDDPDIVHVRLQQVGWTNPRRFGDVCLAWQLWQRLHLDVLVHRHVPVGKQTCRPADIVAIEVINRLCAPCSECALAEHWYAATA
;
A
#
# COMPACT_ATOMS: atom_id res chain seq x y z
N MET A 1 -6.40 -27.14 0.28
CA MET A 1 -7.79 -26.66 0.48
C MET A 1 -8.12 -25.66 -0.62
N PHE A 2 -9.39 -25.54 -1.00
CA PHE A 2 -9.85 -24.60 -2.03
C PHE A 2 -11.32 -24.22 -1.76
N LEU A 3 -11.81 -23.15 -2.38
CA LEU A 3 -13.23 -22.79 -2.31
C LEU A 3 -14.02 -23.43 -3.43
N ARG A 4 -15.19 -23.98 -3.09
CA ARG A 4 -16.13 -24.54 -4.04
C ARG A 4 -17.42 -23.71 -4.06
N PRO A 5 -17.83 -23.17 -5.22
CA PRO A 5 -19.11 -22.51 -5.37
C PRO A 5 -20.24 -23.54 -5.48
N TYR A 6 -21.37 -23.23 -4.83
CA TYR A 6 -22.63 -23.95 -4.90
C TYR A 6 -23.71 -22.96 -5.32
N LYS A 7 -24.27 -23.17 -6.51
CA LYS A 7 -25.34 -22.35 -7.06
C LYS A 7 -26.69 -22.89 -6.61
N ARG A 8 -27.56 -22.02 -6.11
CA ARG A 8 -28.92 -22.36 -5.71
C ARG A 8 -29.88 -21.28 -6.21
N PHE A 9 -30.97 -21.72 -6.82
CA PHE A 9 -32.06 -20.82 -7.20
C PHE A 9 -33.07 -20.69 -6.06
N LYS A 10 -33.32 -19.47 -5.59
CA LYS A 10 -34.27 -19.19 -4.51
C LYS A 10 -34.83 -17.77 -4.68
N ASP A 11 -36.11 -17.55 -4.34
CA ASP A 11 -36.75 -16.23 -4.34
C ASP A 11 -36.62 -15.47 -5.68
N GLY A 12 -36.65 -16.20 -6.80
CA GLY A 12 -36.53 -15.66 -8.15
C GLY A 12 -35.12 -15.22 -8.56
N LYS A 13 -34.10 -15.46 -7.73
CA LYS A 13 -32.70 -15.08 -7.98
C LYS A 13 -31.76 -16.28 -7.84
N GLU A 14 -30.67 -16.26 -8.59
CA GLU A 14 -29.57 -17.21 -8.40
C GLU A 14 -28.65 -16.73 -7.27
N HIS A 15 -28.44 -17.58 -6.27
CA HIS A 15 -27.55 -17.35 -5.13
C HIS A 15 -26.34 -18.29 -5.24
N THR A 16 -25.14 -17.74 -5.07
CA THR A 16 -23.89 -18.51 -5.05
C THR A 16 -23.35 -18.56 -3.62
N TYR A 17 -23.33 -19.77 -3.05
CA TYR A 17 -22.77 -20.05 -1.73
C TYR A 17 -21.39 -20.67 -1.87
N TYR A 18 -20.45 -20.33 -0.98
CA TYR A 18 -19.11 -20.90 -0.98
C TYR A 18 -18.91 -21.85 0.20
N ALA A 19 -18.19 -22.94 -0.04
CA ALA A 19 -17.68 -23.82 1.01
C ALA A 19 -16.16 -23.98 0.88
N LEU A 20 -15.47 -24.02 2.02
CA LEU A 20 -14.06 -24.39 2.10
C LEU A 20 -13.94 -25.90 2.08
N VAL A 21 -13.20 -26.42 1.10
CA VAL A 21 -13.07 -27.86 0.85
C VAL A 21 -11.60 -28.26 0.94
N GLU A 22 -11.33 -29.38 1.58
CA GLU A 22 -10.02 -30.05 1.52
C GLU A 22 -10.11 -31.33 0.69
N SER A 23 -9.00 -31.67 0.02
CA SER A 23 -8.85 -32.95 -0.67
C SER A 23 -8.14 -33.91 0.27
N ILE A 24 -8.85 -34.96 0.69
CA ILE A 24 -8.32 -36.03 1.54
C ILE A 24 -8.07 -37.27 0.70
N ARG A 25 -6.93 -37.94 0.91
CA ARG A 25 -6.68 -39.24 0.31
C ARG A 25 -7.34 -40.33 1.16
N THR A 26 -8.16 -41.15 0.53
CA THR A 26 -8.78 -42.33 1.15
C THR A 26 -8.33 -43.60 0.44
N ALA A 27 -8.56 -44.77 1.04
CA ALA A 27 -8.23 -46.06 0.42
C ALA A 27 -8.91 -46.26 -0.95
N ASN A 28 -10.04 -45.59 -1.18
CA ASN A 28 -10.80 -45.64 -2.44
C ASN A 28 -10.51 -44.43 -3.36
N GLY A 29 -9.39 -43.73 -3.15
CA GLY A 29 -8.98 -42.57 -3.93
C GLY A 29 -9.18 -41.21 -3.23
N PRO A 30 -8.86 -40.11 -3.91
CA PRO A 30 -9.03 -38.76 -3.38
C PRO A 30 -10.53 -38.43 -3.22
N ARG A 31 -10.91 -37.95 -2.05
CA ARG A 31 -12.26 -37.46 -1.74
C ARG A 31 -12.21 -36.02 -1.27
N GLN A 32 -13.30 -35.30 -1.47
CA GLN A 32 -13.46 -33.93 -1.00
C GLN A 32 -14.18 -33.94 0.35
N HIS A 33 -13.66 -33.22 1.33
CA HIS A 33 -14.26 -33.02 2.65
C HIS A 33 -14.54 -31.52 2.84
N ILE A 34 -15.77 -31.18 3.23
CA ILE A 34 -16.17 -29.80 3.49
C ILE A 34 -15.72 -29.44 4.90
N VAL A 35 -14.85 -28.44 5.00
CA VAL A 35 -14.27 -27.94 6.25
C VAL A 35 -15.21 -26.92 6.90
N ALA A 36 -15.76 -26.01 6.10
CA ALA A 36 -16.68 -24.97 6.56
C ALA A 36 -17.58 -24.46 5.43
N TYR A 37 -18.82 -24.11 5.77
CA TYR A 37 -19.71 -23.35 4.89
C TYR A 37 -19.51 -21.86 5.14
N LEU A 38 -19.17 -21.10 4.10
CA LEU A 38 -18.91 -19.66 4.20
C LEU A 38 -20.14 -18.81 3.86
N GLY A 39 -21.17 -19.42 3.28
CA GLY A 39 -22.39 -18.72 2.88
C GLY A 39 -22.21 -17.94 1.58
N GLU A 40 -23.06 -16.92 1.38
CA GLU A 40 -22.89 -15.94 0.30
C GLU A 40 -21.76 -14.99 0.67
N LEU A 41 -20.75 -14.91 -0.20
CA LEU A 41 -19.67 -13.95 -0.05
C LEU A 41 -19.92 -12.79 -1.02
N ASN A 42 -19.90 -11.56 -0.50
CA ASN A 42 -19.84 -10.38 -1.36
C ASN A 42 -18.39 -10.11 -1.81
N HIS A 43 -18.20 -9.20 -2.77
CA HIS A 43 -16.90 -8.95 -3.38
C HIS A 43 -15.81 -8.51 -2.38
N ASP A 44 -16.19 -7.79 -1.31
CA ASP A 44 -15.27 -7.40 -0.24
C ASP A 44 -14.92 -8.55 0.70
N GLN A 45 -15.86 -9.45 0.96
CA GLN A 45 -15.65 -10.66 1.75
C GLN A 45 -14.77 -11.65 0.99
N GLU A 46 -14.98 -11.84 -0.31
CA GLU A 46 -14.11 -12.67 -1.15
C GLU A 46 -12.64 -12.20 -1.08
N ARG A 47 -12.40 -10.89 -1.23
CA ARG A 47 -11.06 -10.30 -1.10
C ARG A 47 -10.46 -10.43 0.30
N ARG A 48 -11.26 -10.31 1.37
CA ARG A 48 -10.79 -10.54 2.74
C ARG A 48 -10.39 -11.99 2.97
N TRP A 49 -11.20 -12.95 2.53
CA TRP A 49 -10.88 -14.38 2.65
C TRP A 49 -9.62 -14.77 1.86
N GLN A 50 -9.37 -14.16 0.69
CA GLN A 50 -8.12 -14.33 -0.06
C GLN A 50 -6.86 -13.89 0.71
N ARG A 51 -6.99 -12.89 1.59
CA ARG A 51 -5.88 -12.38 2.42
C ARG A 51 -5.72 -13.15 3.73
N THR A 52 -6.81 -13.65 4.31
CA THR A 52 -6.81 -14.29 5.62
C THR A 52 -6.33 -15.74 5.58
N VAL A 53 -6.46 -16.45 4.46
CA VAL A 53 -6.06 -17.87 4.40
C VAL A 53 -4.56 -18.01 4.17
N VAL A 54 -3.84 -17.93 5.29
CA VAL A 54 -2.49 -18.43 5.47
C VAL A 54 -2.61 -19.89 5.87
N CYS A 55 -2.25 -20.82 4.98
CA CYS A 55 -2.21 -22.24 5.32
C CYS A 55 -0.86 -22.55 5.97
N TYR A 56 -0.89 -23.04 7.21
CA TYR A 56 0.27 -23.60 7.87
C TYR A 56 0.41 -25.06 7.43
N ASN A 57 1.53 -25.41 6.82
CA ASN A 57 1.83 -26.82 6.54
C ASN A 57 2.10 -27.57 7.87
N ARG A 58 2.14 -28.90 7.85
CA ARG A 58 2.41 -29.73 9.04
C ARG A 58 3.79 -29.49 9.67
N GLN A 59 4.66 -28.75 8.98
CA GLN A 59 6.02 -28.37 9.38
C GLN A 59 6.09 -26.93 9.93
N GLY A 60 4.98 -26.18 9.94
CA GLY A 60 4.89 -24.82 10.47
C GLY A 60 5.07 -23.70 9.45
N ASP A 61 5.33 -24.00 8.18
CA ASP A 61 5.50 -22.96 7.15
C ASP A 61 4.14 -22.39 6.71
N ALA A 62 4.05 -21.07 6.74
CA ALA A 62 2.93 -20.30 6.25
C ALA A 62 3.02 -20.13 4.73
N GLN A 63 2.11 -20.74 3.97
CA GLN A 63 1.91 -20.44 2.56
C GLN A 63 0.53 -19.83 2.32
N GLN A 64 0.50 -18.67 1.66
CA GLN A 64 -0.74 -18.07 1.19
C GLN A 64 -1.18 -18.79 -0.09
N LEU A 65 -2.25 -19.58 0.01
CA LEU A 65 -2.83 -20.27 -1.15
C LEU A 65 -3.85 -19.35 -1.84
N ARG A 66 -3.79 -19.25 -3.16
CA ARG A 66 -4.85 -18.62 -3.96
C ARG A 66 -6.09 -19.52 -3.93
N LEU A 67 -7.12 -19.08 -3.20
CA LEU A 67 -8.33 -19.87 -2.96
C LEU A 67 -9.37 -19.82 -4.07
N PHE A 68 -9.26 -18.84 -4.97
CA PHE A 68 -10.17 -18.66 -6.09
C PHE A 68 -9.39 -18.92 -7.39
N PRO A 69 -9.94 -19.69 -8.34
CA PRO A 69 -9.44 -19.67 -9.71
C PRO A 69 -9.50 -18.21 -10.18
N GLU A 70 -8.47 -17.76 -10.93
CA GLU A 70 -8.37 -16.40 -11.44
C GLU A 70 -9.75 -15.96 -11.92
N ALA A 71 -10.29 -14.95 -11.24
CA ALA A 71 -11.62 -14.45 -11.51
C ALA A 71 -11.69 -14.22 -13.03
N GLU A 72 -12.61 -14.93 -13.70
CA GLU A 72 -13.12 -14.46 -14.97
C GLU A 72 -13.41 -12.96 -14.79
N ASP A 73 -12.96 -12.13 -15.74
CA ASP A 73 -13.15 -10.68 -15.73
C ASP A 73 -14.63 -10.37 -15.50
N VAL A 74 -15.04 -10.25 -14.23
CA VAL A 74 -16.36 -9.78 -13.86
C VAL A 74 -16.36 -8.32 -14.29
N PRO A 75 -17.17 -7.93 -15.29
CA PRO A 75 -17.26 -6.54 -15.67
C PRO A 75 -17.87 -5.83 -14.46
N LEU A 76 -17.04 -5.09 -13.73
CA LEU A 76 -17.52 -4.14 -12.76
C LEU A 76 -18.32 -3.07 -13.55
N PRO A 77 -19.46 -2.60 -13.02
CA PRO A 77 -20.18 -1.49 -13.63
C PRO A 77 -19.21 -0.33 -13.88
N ASP A 78 -19.36 0.33 -15.03
CA ASP A 78 -18.59 1.53 -15.40
C ASP A 78 -19.02 2.68 -14.47
N ASP A 79 -18.46 2.69 -13.26
CA ASP A 79 -18.72 3.67 -12.22
C ASP A 79 -17.74 4.85 -12.41
N PRO A 80 -18.23 6.07 -12.68
CA PRO A 80 -17.39 7.23 -12.92
C PRO A 80 -16.50 7.61 -11.72
N ASP A 81 -16.81 7.11 -10.51
CA ASP A 81 -16.01 7.33 -9.31
C ASP A 81 -14.92 6.25 -9.09
N ILE A 82 -14.83 5.24 -9.97
CA ILE A 82 -13.85 4.14 -9.87
C ILE A 82 -12.84 4.20 -11.03
N VAL A 83 -11.55 4.37 -10.69
CA VAL A 83 -10.45 4.33 -11.65
C VAL A 83 -9.73 2.98 -11.60
N HIS A 84 -9.66 2.30 -12.75
CA HIS A 84 -8.91 1.05 -12.90
C HIS A 84 -7.41 1.31 -13.13
N VAL A 85 -6.57 0.85 -12.20
CA VAL A 85 -5.11 0.98 -12.30
C VAL A 85 -4.47 -0.36 -12.62
N ARG A 86 -3.76 -0.44 -13.76
CA ARG A 86 -2.96 -1.62 -14.14
C ARG A 86 -1.65 -1.64 -13.38
N LEU A 87 -1.60 -2.33 -12.24
CA LEU A 87 -0.42 -2.36 -11.36
C LEU A 87 0.89 -2.76 -12.05
N GLN A 88 0.84 -3.64 -13.06
CA GLN A 88 2.02 -4.05 -13.84
C GLN A 88 2.60 -2.92 -14.71
N GLN A 89 1.80 -1.88 -14.98
CA GLN A 89 2.16 -0.71 -15.77
C GLN A 89 2.39 0.53 -14.88
N VAL A 90 2.28 0.38 -13.56
CA VAL A 90 2.61 1.45 -12.60
C VAL A 90 4.11 1.42 -12.35
N GLY A 91 4.77 2.55 -12.55
CA GLY A 91 6.17 2.76 -12.25
C GLY A 91 6.38 4.07 -11.49
N TRP A 92 7.55 4.19 -10.87
CA TRP A 92 7.95 5.41 -10.16
C TRP A 92 8.82 6.26 -11.08
N THR A 93 8.49 7.55 -11.19
CA THR A 93 9.34 8.53 -11.88
C THR A 93 9.74 9.62 -10.90
N ASN A 94 10.99 10.07 -10.98
CA ASN A 94 11.56 11.11 -10.12
C ASN A 94 11.40 10.83 -8.60
N PRO A 95 11.97 9.73 -8.08
CA PRO A 95 11.91 9.45 -6.65
C PRO A 95 12.65 10.54 -5.87
N ARG A 96 11.97 11.14 -4.89
CA ARG A 96 12.53 12.18 -4.02
C ARG A 96 12.68 11.65 -2.61
N ARG A 97 13.76 12.05 -1.93
CA ARG A 97 13.89 11.87 -0.48
C ARG A 97 12.92 12.81 0.21
N PHE A 98 12.14 12.26 1.14
CA PHE A 98 11.11 13.00 1.86
C PHE A 98 11.18 12.78 3.37
N GLY A 99 11.26 11.54 3.85
CA GLY A 99 11.05 11.23 5.27
C GLY A 99 12.01 11.94 6.23
N ASP A 100 13.29 11.92 5.94
CA ASP A 100 14.36 12.57 6.70
C ASP A 100 14.30 14.10 6.61
N VAL A 101 14.14 14.65 5.41
CA VAL A 101 13.99 16.09 5.17
C VAL A 101 12.74 16.64 5.86
N CYS A 102 11.62 15.92 5.78
CA CYS A 102 10.36 16.27 6.45
C CYS A 102 10.49 16.24 7.97
N LEU A 103 11.14 15.20 8.53
CA LEU A 103 11.39 15.13 9.96
C LEU A 103 12.28 16.29 10.44
N ALA A 104 13.36 16.58 9.71
CA ALA A 104 14.27 17.68 10.03
C ALA A 104 13.55 19.04 9.97
N TRP A 105 12.68 19.24 8.97
CA TRP A 105 11.82 20.42 8.89
C TRP A 105 10.84 20.51 10.07
N GLN A 106 10.19 19.42 10.45
CA GLN A 106 9.31 19.41 11.62
C GLN A 106 10.06 19.73 12.91
N LEU A 107 11.30 19.23 13.07
CA LEU A 107 12.14 19.58 14.22
C LEU A 107 12.50 21.07 14.21
N TRP A 108 12.90 21.61 13.05
CA TRP A 108 13.19 23.04 12.87
C TRP A 108 12.02 23.92 13.34
N GLN A 109 10.80 23.59 12.91
CA GLN A 109 9.57 24.30 13.29
C GLN A 109 9.24 24.14 14.78
N ARG A 110 9.34 22.92 15.34
CA ARG A 110 9.05 22.66 16.76
C ARG A 110 10.02 23.33 17.71
N LEU A 111 11.27 23.54 17.27
CA LEU A 111 12.28 24.28 18.02
C LEU A 111 12.18 25.79 17.82
N HIS A 112 11.22 26.26 17.02
CA HIS A 112 11.02 27.68 16.69
C HIS A 112 12.28 28.37 16.14
N LEU A 113 13.12 27.61 15.43
CA LEU A 113 14.35 28.13 14.84
C LEU A 113 14.03 29.10 13.69
N ASP A 114 12.91 28.89 13.01
CA ASP A 114 12.36 29.82 12.02
C ASP A 114 12.09 31.19 12.63
N VAL A 115 11.44 31.24 13.79
CA VAL A 115 11.11 32.49 14.51
C VAL A 115 12.39 33.16 15.01
N LEU A 116 13.32 32.39 15.55
CA LEU A 116 14.58 32.90 16.07
C LEU A 116 15.42 33.52 14.95
N VAL A 117 15.63 32.81 13.84
CA VAL A 117 16.40 33.33 12.71
C VAL A 117 15.71 34.55 12.12
N HIS A 118 14.38 34.51 11.96
CA HIS A 118 13.64 35.65 11.41
C HIS A 118 13.77 36.92 12.29
N ARG A 119 13.80 36.77 13.61
CA ARG A 119 13.98 37.89 14.55
C ARG A 119 15.33 38.57 14.39
N HIS A 120 16.39 37.81 14.09
CA HIS A 120 17.76 38.31 14.07
C HIS A 120 18.30 38.60 12.67
N VAL A 121 17.70 38.01 11.64
CA VAL A 121 18.10 38.17 10.24
C VAL A 121 16.91 38.73 9.46
N PRO A 122 16.77 40.06 9.39
CA PRO A 122 15.69 40.70 8.64
C PRO A 122 15.81 40.37 7.15
N VAL A 123 14.67 40.36 6.48
CA VAL A 123 14.61 40.14 5.03
C VAL A 123 15.36 41.25 4.32
N GLY A 124 16.37 40.89 3.52
CA GLY A 124 17.13 41.82 2.69
C GLY A 124 16.47 42.01 1.33
N LYS A 125 17.27 41.98 0.26
CA LYS A 125 16.79 42.01 -1.13
C LYS A 125 16.35 40.63 -1.65
N GLN A 126 16.37 39.59 -0.81
CA GLN A 126 16.02 38.24 -1.24
C GLN A 126 14.51 38.10 -1.46
N THR A 127 14.13 37.23 -2.39
CA THR A 127 12.72 36.85 -2.64
C THR A 127 12.19 35.82 -1.65
N CYS A 128 13.08 35.08 -0.98
CA CYS A 128 12.75 34.10 0.04
C CYS A 128 13.14 34.60 1.44
N ARG A 129 12.51 34.04 2.49
CA ARG A 129 12.81 34.43 3.87
C ARG A 129 14.19 33.90 4.24
N PRO A 130 15.05 34.68 4.92
CA PRO A 130 16.36 34.21 5.38
C PRO A 130 16.28 32.93 6.23
N ALA A 131 15.24 32.82 7.06
CA ALA A 131 14.99 31.62 7.87
C ALA A 131 14.79 30.34 7.03
N ASP A 132 14.21 30.44 5.83
CA ASP A 132 14.02 29.28 4.95
C ASP A 132 15.33 28.84 4.32
N ILE A 133 16.18 29.79 3.90
CA ILE A 133 17.52 29.51 3.36
C ILE A 133 18.37 28.82 4.44
N VAL A 134 18.37 29.35 5.67
CA VAL A 134 19.12 28.74 6.77
C VAL A 134 18.57 27.36 7.12
N ALA A 135 17.24 27.18 7.10
CA ALA A 135 16.64 25.87 7.33
C ALA A 135 17.13 24.85 6.29
N ILE A 136 17.17 25.22 5.02
CA ILE A 136 17.68 24.36 3.94
C ILE A 136 19.12 23.94 4.21
N GLU A 137 20.01 24.88 4.52
CA GLU A 137 21.41 24.57 4.81
C GLU A 137 21.56 23.64 6.02
N VAL A 138 20.83 23.91 7.10
CA VAL A 138 20.88 23.09 8.32
C VAL A 138 20.34 21.69 8.08
N ILE A 139 19.23 21.57 7.35
CA ILE A 139 18.62 20.27 7.00
C ILE A 139 19.54 19.48 6.07
N ASN A 140 20.18 20.14 5.09
CA ASN A 140 21.19 19.50 4.26
C ASN A 140 22.32 18.92 5.12
N ARG A 141 22.85 19.71 6.06
CA ARG A 141 23.92 19.26 6.97
C ARG A 141 23.51 18.08 7.85
N LEU A 142 22.24 17.99 8.22
CA LEU A 142 21.71 16.88 9.03
C LEU A 142 21.47 15.61 8.21
N CYS A 143 20.88 15.72 7.02
CA CYS A 143 20.37 14.57 6.27
C CYS A 143 21.34 14.02 5.22
N ALA A 144 22.10 14.91 4.57
CA ALA A 144 23.01 14.57 3.47
C ALA A 144 24.03 15.72 3.24
N PRO A 145 25.00 15.90 4.14
CA PRO A 145 25.90 17.05 4.12
C PRO A 145 26.67 17.12 2.81
N CYS A 146 26.54 18.23 2.09
CA CYS A 146 27.31 18.50 0.88
C CYS A 146 27.74 19.98 0.80
N SER A 147 28.42 20.36 -0.28
CA SER A 147 28.76 21.76 -0.56
C SER A 147 27.52 22.53 -1.03
N GLU A 148 27.51 23.85 -0.86
CA GLU A 148 26.41 24.72 -1.34
C GLU A 148 26.17 24.56 -2.85
N CYS A 149 27.24 24.37 -3.63
CA CYS A 149 27.13 24.08 -5.06
C CYS A 149 26.43 22.74 -5.33
N ALA A 150 26.83 21.66 -4.65
CA ALA A 150 26.20 20.35 -4.78
C ALA A 150 24.75 20.36 -4.26
N LEU A 151 24.46 21.17 -3.25
CA LEU A 151 23.11 21.40 -2.73
C LEU A 151 22.22 21.99 -3.84
N ALA A 152 22.69 23.06 -4.48
CA ALA A 152 21.97 23.76 -5.53
C ALA A 152 21.75 22.92 -6.80
N GLU A 153 22.78 22.17 -7.23
CA GLU A 153 22.73 21.44 -8.50
C GLU A 153 22.04 20.07 -8.39
N HIS A 154 22.14 19.39 -7.25
CA HIS A 154 21.76 17.97 -7.15
C HIS A 154 20.77 17.71 -6.00
N TRP A 155 20.99 18.30 -4.83
CA TRP A 155 20.21 17.95 -3.64
C TRP A 155 18.76 18.42 -3.73
N TYR A 156 18.51 19.63 -4.23
CA TYR A 156 17.13 20.12 -4.46
C TYR A 156 16.34 19.24 -5.42
N ALA A 157 16.96 18.75 -6.49
CA ALA A 157 16.28 17.88 -7.46
C ALA A 157 15.92 16.51 -6.84
N ALA A 158 16.76 16.03 -5.93
CA ALA A 158 16.60 14.75 -5.24
C ALA A 158 15.73 14.82 -3.97
N THR A 159 15.28 16.01 -3.56
CA THR A 159 14.46 16.23 -2.36
C THR A 159 13.15 16.94 -2.71
N ALA A 160 12.11 16.75 -1.90
CA ALA A 160 10.75 17.25 -2.17
C ALA A 160 10.61 18.75 -1.94
#